data_AF-A0A2K1G3G4-F1
#
_entry.id   AF-A0A2K1G3G4-F1
#
_cell.length_a   1.000
_cell.length_b   1.000
_cell.length_c   1.000
_cell.angle_alpha   90.00
_cell.angle_beta   90.00
_cell.angle_gamma   90.00
#
_symmetry.space_group_name_H-M   'P 1'
#
loop_
_entity.id
_entity.type
_entity.pdbx_description
1 polymer ?
#
loop_
_entity_poly.entity_id
_entity_poly.type
_entity_poly.pdbx_seq_one_letter_code
_entity_poly.pdbx_strand_id
1 'polypeptide(L)' 'MDDSLVPGAWVRHPARPDWGLGQVQSAIGDRVTVNFENAGKLLINTSVVALTVTDPDDAP' A
#
# COMPACT_ATOMS: atom_id res chain seq x y z
N MET A 1 -9.88 -5.72 -10.62
CA MET A 1 -8.92 -5.86 -9.52
C MET A 1 -7.58 -5.49 -10.11
N ASP A 2 -6.98 -4.43 -9.60
CA ASP A 2 -5.60 -4.10 -9.92
C ASP A 2 -4.74 -5.24 -9.38
N ASP A 3 -4.25 -6.10 -10.27
CA ASP A 3 -3.40 -7.27 -9.97
C ASP A 3 -2.07 -6.88 -9.29
N SER A 4 -1.88 -5.59 -9.07
CA SER A 4 -0.70 -4.92 -8.53
C SER A 4 -0.63 -4.92 -7.00
N LEU A 5 -1.74 -5.21 -6.29
CA LEU A 5 -1.79 -5.18 -4.81
C LEU A 5 -1.62 -6.57 -4.20
N VAL A 6 -0.50 -7.21 -4.51
CA VAL A 6 -0.12 -8.52 -3.98
C VAL A 6 0.82 -8.41 -2.78
N PRO A 7 0.87 -9.43 -1.89
CA PRO A 7 1.88 -9.47 -0.84
C PRO A 7 3.29 -9.23 -1.38
N GLY A 8 4.04 -8.32 -0.77
CA GLY A 8 5.37 -7.89 -1.20
C GLY A 8 5.39 -6.64 -2.08
N ALA A 9 4.26 -6.25 -2.68
CA ALA A 9 4.16 -5.01 -3.45
C ALA A 9 4.33 -3.78 -2.54
N TRP A 10 4.94 -2.74 -3.09
CA TRP A 10 5.11 -1.46 -2.40
C TRP A 10 4.09 -0.45 -2.89
N VAL A 11 3.56 0.33 -1.96
CA VAL A 11 2.43 1.24 -2.17
C VAL A 11 2.62 2.54 -1.40
N ARG A 12 1.97 3.60 -1.85
CA ARG A 12 1.79 4.85 -1.11
C ARG A 12 0.32 5.20 -0.98
N HIS A 13 -0.01 5.81 0.16
CA HIS A 13 -1.34 6.28 0.43
C HIS A 13 -1.48 7.74 -0.06
N PRO A 14 -2.33 8.04 -1.06
CA PRO A 14 -2.38 9.36 -1.69
C PRO A 14 -2.82 10.46 -0.73
N ALA A 15 -3.71 10.15 0.22
CA ALA A 15 -4.18 11.12 1.22
C ALA A 15 -3.33 11.19 2.50
N ARG A 16 -2.28 10.36 2.62
CA ARG A 16 -1.43 10.24 3.82
C ARG A 16 0.04 10.10 3.41
N PRO A 17 0.62 11.10 2.72
CA PRO A 17 2.02 11.03 2.29
C PRO A 17 3.00 10.93 3.47
N ASP A 18 2.59 11.41 4.66
CA ASP A 18 3.31 11.32 5.92
C ASP A 18 3.54 9.88 6.41
N TRP A 19 2.70 8.93 6.00
CA TRP A 19 2.87 7.52 6.35
C TRP A 19 4.11 6.88 5.71
N GLY A 20 4.65 7.50 4.67
CA GLY A 20 5.81 7.00 3.93
C GLY A 20 5.46 5.85 2.99
N LEU A 21 6.46 5.04 2.67
CA LEU A 21 6.29 3.85 1.84
C LEU A 21 5.58 2.77 2.65
N GLY A 22 4.68 2.03 2.01
CA GLY A 22 3.97 0.92 2.60
C GLY A 22 4.23 -0.36 1.85
N GLN A 23 4.46 -1.46 2.56
CA GLN A 23 4.54 -2.78 1.94
C GLN A 23 3.25 -3.57 2.20
N VAL A 24 2.65 -4.10 1.15
CA VAL A 24 1.49 -4.98 1.25
C VAL A 24 1.92 -6.30 1.92
N GLN A 25 1.31 -6.63 3.05
CA GLN A 25 1.51 -7.93 3.72
C GLN A 25 0.47 -8.96 3.31
N SER A 26 -0.77 -8.53 3.05
CA SER A 26 -1.85 -9.39 2.59
C SER A 26 -2.91 -8.59 1.83
N ALA A 27 -3.58 -9.24 0.87
CA ALA A 27 -4.69 -8.66 0.14
C ALA A 27 -5.80 -9.71 0.02
N ILE A 28 -6.98 -9.41 0.58
CA ILE A 28 -8.14 -10.28 0.56
C ILE A 28 -9.33 -9.48 0.05
N GLY A 29 -9.68 -9.70 -1.22
CA GLY A 29 -10.65 -8.86 -1.92
C GLY A 29 -10.21 -7.41 -1.90
N ASP A 30 -11.07 -6.52 -1.41
CA ASP A 30 -10.78 -5.08 -1.30
C ASP A 30 -10.06 -4.69 0.00
N ARG A 31 -9.78 -5.66 0.88
CA ARG A 31 -9.11 -5.39 2.18
C ARG A 31 -7.65 -5.75 2.06
N VAL A 32 -6.80 -4.72 2.05
CA VAL A 32 -5.36 -4.85 1.90
C VAL A 32 -4.66 -4.41 3.17
N THR A 33 -3.89 -5.31 3.77
CA THR A 33 -3.06 -4.98 4.94
C THR A 33 -1.72 -4.48 4.45
N VAL A 34 -1.37 -3.26 4.82
CA VAL A 34 -0.12 -2.59 4.43
C VAL A 34 0.64 -2.20 5.69
N ASN A 35 1.93 -2.45 5.72
CA ASN A 35 2.82 -1.94 6.75
C ASN A 35 3.56 -0.71 6.22
N PHE A 36 3.15 0.46 6.71
CA PHE A 36 3.77 1.75 6.40
C PHE A 36 4.94 2.04 7.33
N GLU A 37 5.99 2.68 6.81
CA GLU A 37 7.20 3.01 7.56
C GLU A 37 6.91 3.88 8.80
N ASN A 38 6.08 4.91 8.65
CA ASN A 38 5.84 5.90 9.72
C ASN A 38 4.51 5.70 10.47
N ALA A 39 3.64 4.82 9.97
CA ALA A 39 2.32 4.58 10.57
C ALA A 39 2.12 3.12 11.03
N GLY A 40 3.07 2.24 10.74
CA GLY A 40 2.99 0.82 11.05
C GLY A 40 1.94 0.08 10.21
N LYS A 41 1.41 -1.02 10.77
CA LYS A 41 0.48 -1.89 10.07
C LYS A 41 -0.94 -1.34 10.10
N LEU A 42 -1.48 -1.07 8.91
CA LEU A 42 -2.82 -0.57 8.70
C LEU A 42 -3.59 -1.41 7.69
N LEU A 43 -4.89 -1.52 7.90
CA LEU A 43 -5.79 -2.16 6.96
C LEU A 43 -6.45 -1.10 6.08
N ILE A 44 -6.23 -1.19 4.78
CA ILE A 44 -6.76 -0.27 3.78
C ILE A 44 -7.89 -0.94 3.02
N ASN A 45 -8.97 -0.21 2.79
CA ASN A 45 -10.05 -0.63 1.91
C ASN A 45 -9.85 0.00 0.53
N THR A 46 -9.48 -0.81 -0.45
CA THR A 46 -9.15 -0.37 -1.80
C THR A 46 -10.37 -0.03 -2.64
N SER A 47 -11.58 -0.43 -2.23
CA SER A 47 -12.83 0.06 -2.85
C SER A 47 -13.09 1.53 -2.52
N VAL A 48 -12.49 2.07 -1.45
CA VAL A 48 -12.66 3.46 -1.01
C VAL A 48 -11.43 4.30 -1.35
N VAL A 49 -10.24 3.73 -1.18
CA VAL A 49 -8.97 4.42 -1.43
C VAL A 49 -8.10 3.61 -2.38
N ALA A 50 -7.89 4.13 -3.58
CA ALA A 50 -6.92 3.57 -4.50
C ALA A 50 -5.49 3.85 -4.01
N LEU A 51 -4.75 2.81 -3.66
CA LEU A 51 -3.32 2.90 -3.32
C LEU A 51 -2.50 3.04 -4.60
N THR A 52 -1.47 3.88 -4.56
CA THR A 52 -0.53 4.01 -5.67
C THR A 52 0.58 2.99 -5.50
N VAL A 53 0.65 2.00 -6.39
CA VAL A 53 1.79 1.07 -6.44
C VAL A 53 3.03 1.83 -6.88
N THR A 54 4.13 1.61 -6.18
CA THR A 54 5.42 2.25 -6.40
C THR A 54 6.51 1.20 -6.29
N ASP A 55 7.61 1.40 -6.99
CA ASP A 55 8.77 0.54 -6.85
C ASP A 55 9.72 1.16 -5.80
N PRO A 56 10.26 0.39 -4.84
CA PRO A 56 11.25 0.91 -3.90
C PRO A 56 12.58 1.23 -4.59
N ASP A 57 12.83 0.65 -5.78
CA ASP A 57 14.02 0.88 -6.60
C ASP A 57 13.91 2.14 -7.48
N ASP A 58 12.72 2.76 -7.55
CA ASP A 58 12.49 4.07 -8.21
C ASP A 58 12.93 5.25 -7.31
N ALA A 59 13.95 5.03 -6.48
CA ALA A 59 14.67 6.09 -5.79
C ALA A 59 15.84 6.53 -6.70
N PRO A 60 15.92 7.81 -7.12
CA PRO A 60 17.03 8.30 -7.93
C PRO A 60 18.39 8.23 -7.23
#